data_AF-A0A496P1X8-F1
#
_entry.id   AF-A0A496P1X8-F1
#
_cell.length_a   1.000
_cell.length_b   1.000
_cell.length_c   1.000
_cell.angle_alpha   90.00
_cell.angle_beta   90.00
_cell.angle_gamma   90.00
#
_symmetry.space_group_name_H-M   'P 1'
#
loop_
_entity.id
_entity.type
_entity.pdbx_description
1 polymer ?
#
loop_
_entity_poly.entity_id
_entity_poly.type
_entity_poly.pdbx_seq_one_letter_code
_entity_poly.pdbx_strand_id
1 'polypeptide(L)'
;MTNWIQAARLRTLPLSISGIIIGSFTARWRLLSEGSKWDWQIFALAMLVTILYQILSNFANDYGDGVKGTDRLRTENAEIRMVASGKISAQKMKSAVIITAGLSLLATIALIYKAFIPNYLPEFFIFLGLGILCILAAIGYTIGKNSYGYMGLGDVMVFIFFGIVSVGGSYFLF
;
A
#
# COMPACT_ATOMS: atom_id res chain seq x y z
N MET A 1 10.07 17.66 -11.41
CA MET A 1 8.88 16.86 -11.04
C MET A 1 9.05 15.37 -11.33
N THR A 2 9.92 14.98 -12.28
CA THR A 2 10.18 13.59 -12.70
C THR A 2 10.70 12.67 -11.58
N ASN A 3 11.53 13.18 -10.66
CA ASN A 3 12.18 12.35 -9.62
C ASN A 3 11.17 11.74 -8.63
N TRP A 4 10.13 12.48 -8.22
CA TRP A 4 9.11 11.96 -7.30
C TRP A 4 8.20 10.92 -7.96
N ILE A 5 7.90 11.10 -9.26
CA ILE A 5 7.15 10.12 -10.05
C ILE A 5 7.97 8.82 -10.21
N GLN A 6 9.29 8.95 -10.44
CA GLN A 6 10.19 7.79 -10.47
C GLN A 6 10.25 7.10 -9.11
N ALA A 7 10.39 7.84 -8.01
CA ALA A 7 10.34 7.28 -6.66
C ALA A 7 9.01 6.58 -6.33
N ALA A 8 7.89 7.07 -6.88
CA ALA A 8 6.57 6.46 -6.69
C ALA A 8 6.39 5.15 -7.48
N ARG A 9 7.26 4.90 -8.48
CA ARG A 9 7.30 3.67 -9.29
C ARG A 9 5.95 3.29 -9.86
N LEU A 10 5.40 4.14 -10.74
CA LEU A 10 4.06 3.95 -11.32
C LEU A 10 3.84 2.55 -11.93
N ARG A 11 4.90 1.90 -12.45
CA ARG A 11 4.85 0.51 -12.95
C ARG A 11 4.44 -0.54 -11.92
N THR A 12 4.52 -0.24 -10.62
CA THR A 12 4.11 -1.14 -9.53
C THR A 12 2.63 -0.97 -9.16
N LEU A 13 1.97 0.12 -9.59
CA LEU A 13 0.57 0.37 -9.27
C LEU A 13 -0.40 -0.66 -9.88
N PRO A 14 -0.21 -1.17 -11.12
CA PRO A 14 -1.08 -2.22 -11.66
C PRO A 14 -1.12 -3.47 -10.77
N LEU A 15 0.01 -3.84 -10.17
CA LEU A 15 0.07 -4.94 -9.21
C LEU A 15 -0.80 -4.64 -7.98
N SER A 16 -0.66 -3.45 -7.39
CA SER A 16 -1.38 -3.09 -6.15
C SER A 16 -2.89 -2.99 -6.32
N ILE A 17 -3.36 -2.51 -7.47
CA ILE A 17 -4.80 -2.36 -7.75
C ILE A 17 -5.48 -3.67 -8.19
N SER A 18 -4.72 -4.64 -8.71
CA SER A 18 -5.29 -5.87 -9.27
C SER A 18 -6.17 -6.64 -8.28
N GLY A 19 -5.71 -6.81 -7.04
CA GLY A 19 -6.47 -7.50 -5.99
C GLY A 19 -7.72 -6.74 -5.57
N ILE A 20 -7.66 -5.40 -5.51
CA ILE A 20 -8.82 -4.54 -5.21
C ILE A 20 -9.87 -4.66 -6.33
N ILE A 21 -9.44 -4.65 -7.59
CA ILE A 21 -10.34 -4.81 -8.75
C ILE A 21 -11.02 -6.18 -8.66
N ILE A 22 -10.26 -7.26 -8.48
CA ILE A 22 -10.82 -8.61 -8.41
C ILE A 22 -11.82 -8.71 -7.26
N GLY A 23 -11.42 -8.41 -6.02
CA GLY A 23 -12.31 -8.55 -4.86
C GLY A 23 -13.56 -7.67 -4.95
N SER A 24 -13.42 -6.41 -5.39
CA SER A 24 -14.56 -5.49 -5.53
C SER A 24 -15.55 -5.92 -6.61
N PHE A 25 -15.06 -6.41 -7.76
CA PHE A 25 -15.96 -6.87 -8.83
C PHE A 25 -16.56 -8.25 -8.54
N THR A 26 -15.87 -9.12 -7.79
CA THR A 26 -16.46 -10.34 -7.24
C THR A 26 -17.58 -10.00 -6.25
N ALA A 27 -17.38 -9.01 -5.37
CA ALA A 27 -18.43 -8.53 -4.47
C ALA A 27 -19.61 -7.94 -5.24
N ARG A 28 -19.34 -7.15 -6.29
CA ARG A 28 -20.37 -6.63 -7.19
C ARG A 28 -21.20 -7.75 -7.81
N TRP A 29 -20.57 -8.83 -8.28
CA TRP A 29 -21.27 -9.99 -8.85
C TRP A 29 -22.20 -10.66 -7.84
N ARG A 30 -21.74 -10.91 -6.60
CA ARG A 30 -22.58 -11.40 -5.51
C ARG A 30 -23.77 -10.46 -5.25
N LEU A 31 -23.50 -9.18 -5.03
CA LEU A 31 -24.52 -8.21 -4.64
C LEU A 31 -25.60 -8.04 -5.71
N LEU A 32 -25.22 -8.03 -6.99
CA LEU A 32 -26.18 -7.99 -8.09
C LEU A 32 -27.08 -9.23 -8.12
N SER A 33 -26.55 -10.40 -7.77
CA SER A 33 -27.31 -11.65 -7.69
C SER A 33 -28.32 -11.64 -6.52
N GLU A 34 -28.01 -10.89 -5.46
CA GLU A 34 -28.85 -10.71 -4.26
C GLU A 34 -29.81 -9.50 -4.38
N GLY A 35 -29.78 -8.75 -5.48
CA GLY A 35 -30.58 -7.53 -5.66
C GLY A 35 -30.07 -6.31 -4.88
N SER A 36 -28.85 -6.38 -4.33
CA SER A 36 -28.20 -5.32 -3.56
C SER A 36 -27.37 -4.38 -4.46
N LYS A 37 -27.13 -3.16 -3.97
CA LYS A 37 -26.36 -2.14 -4.70
C LYS A 37 -24.88 -2.22 -4.36
N TRP A 38 -24.04 -2.06 -5.36
CA TRP A 38 -22.59 -1.92 -5.21
C TRP A 38 -22.20 -0.43 -5.16
N ASP A 39 -21.55 0.00 -4.08
CA ASP A 39 -21.20 1.42 -3.87
C ASP A 39 -19.86 1.78 -4.54
N TRP A 40 -19.92 2.47 -5.68
CA TRP A 40 -18.72 2.92 -6.40
C TRP A 40 -17.79 3.81 -5.56
N GLN A 41 -18.30 4.49 -4.52
CA GLN A 41 -17.49 5.35 -3.64
C GLN A 41 -16.54 4.51 -2.79
N ILE A 42 -17.02 3.36 -2.28
CA ILE A 42 -16.17 2.40 -1.54
C ILE A 42 -15.07 1.89 -2.46
N PHE A 43 -15.40 1.56 -3.71
CA PHE A 43 -14.41 1.14 -4.70
C PHE A 43 -13.35 2.23 -4.98
N ALA A 44 -13.77 3.46 -5.22
CA ALA A 44 -12.85 4.57 -5.49
C ALA A 44 -11.92 4.85 -4.30
N LEU A 45 -12.44 4.79 -3.07
CA LEU A 45 -11.65 4.93 -1.86
C LEU A 45 -10.69 3.75 -1.66
N ALA A 46 -11.11 2.51 -1.93
CA ALA A 46 -10.24 1.33 -1.86
C ALA A 46 -9.08 1.42 -2.87
N MET A 47 -9.36 1.91 -4.09
CA MET A 47 -8.34 2.19 -5.10
C MET A 47 -7.35 3.27 -4.65
N LEU A 48 -7.84 4.35 -4.03
CA LEU A 48 -6.98 5.40 -3.48
C LEU A 48 -6.09 4.85 -2.37
N VAL A 49 -6.64 4.06 -1.44
CA VAL A 49 -5.89 3.45 -0.32
C VAL A 49 -4.77 2.56 -0.83
N THR A 50 -5.05 1.63 -1.77
CA THR A 50 -4.01 0.73 -2.29
C THR A 50 -2.90 1.49 -3.04
N ILE A 51 -3.25 2.54 -3.78
CA ILE A 51 -2.26 3.39 -4.46
C ILE A 51 -1.37 4.09 -3.44
N LEU A 52 -1.95 4.66 -2.38
CA LEU A 52 -1.19 5.33 -1.33
C LEU A 52 -0.27 4.34 -0.58
N TYR A 53 -0.73 3.13 -0.26
CA TYR A 53 0.11 2.09 0.34
C TYR A 53 1.26 1.65 -0.57
N GLN A 54 1.01 1.52 -1.88
CA GLN A 54 2.06 1.16 -2.84
C GLN A 54 3.11 2.27 -2.94
N ILE A 55 2.69 3.53 -2.99
CA ILE A 55 3.60 4.69 -3.00
C ILE A 55 4.39 4.76 -1.69
N LEU A 56 3.73 4.54 -0.54
CA LEU A 56 4.38 4.50 0.77
C LEU A 56 5.48 3.45 0.81
N SER A 57 5.19 2.22 0.38
CA SER A 57 6.17 1.13 0.30
C SER A 57 7.34 1.51 -0.61
N ASN A 58 7.07 2.11 -1.77
CA ASN A 58 8.11 2.54 -2.70
C ASN A 58 9.04 3.63 -2.10
N PHE A 59 8.47 4.63 -1.43
CA PHE A 59 9.25 5.67 -0.74
C PHE A 59 10.03 5.12 0.46
N ALA A 60 9.42 4.24 1.24
CA ALA A 60 10.08 3.59 2.37
C ALA A 60 11.28 2.77 1.90
N ASN A 61 11.14 2.06 0.78
CA ASN A 61 12.21 1.27 0.18
C ASN A 61 13.33 2.13 -0.36
N ASP A 62 13.02 3.23 -1.07
CA ASP A 62 14.06 4.15 -1.57
C ASP A 62 14.82 4.82 -0.41
N TYR A 63 14.13 5.16 0.68
CA TYR A 63 14.76 5.68 1.90
C TYR A 63 15.62 4.63 2.61
N GLY A 64 15.05 3.48 2.95
CA GLY A 64 15.69 2.43 3.74
C GLY A 64 16.92 1.86 3.04
N ASP A 65 16.79 1.49 1.77
CA ASP A 65 17.89 0.91 0.98
C ASP A 65 18.95 1.97 0.65
N GLY A 66 18.52 3.21 0.39
CA GLY A 66 19.42 4.35 0.13
C GLY A 66 20.27 4.73 1.33
N VAL A 67 19.70 4.74 2.54
CA VAL A 67 20.44 5.04 3.78
C VAL A 67 21.34 3.87 4.21
N LYS A 68 20.88 2.62 4.03
CA LYS A 68 21.70 1.41 4.30
C LYS A 68 22.87 1.25 3.32
N GLY A 69 22.79 1.88 2.14
CA GLY A 69 23.80 1.77 1.10
C GLY A 69 23.66 0.54 0.21
N THR A 70 22.63 -0.29 0.42
CA THR A 70 22.33 -1.47 -0.42
C THR A 70 22.17 -1.10 -1.89
N ASP A 71 21.55 0.06 -2.15
CA ASP A 71 21.30 0.55 -3.51
C ASP A 71 22.57 0.96 -4.27
N ARG A 72 23.74 1.07 -3.61
CA ARG A 72 25.03 1.38 -4.27
C ARG A 72 25.61 0.20 -5.06
N LEU A 73 25.17 -1.02 -4.75
CA LEU A 73 25.67 -2.26 -5.37
C LEU A 73 24.75 -2.77 -6.49
N ARG A 74 23.81 -1.95 -6.97
CA ARG A 74 22.85 -2.33 -8.00
C ARG A 74 23.49 -2.32 -9.41
N THR A 75 23.09 -3.30 -10.22
CA THR A 75 23.47 -3.41 -11.63
C THR A 75 23.02 -2.18 -12.43
N GLU A 76 23.74 -1.81 -13.48
CA GLU A 76 23.45 -0.63 -14.33
C GLU A 76 22.04 -0.62 -14.94
N ASN A 77 21.43 -1.81 -15.15
CA ASN A 77 20.07 -1.95 -15.66
C ASN A 77 18.97 -1.82 -14.60
N ALA A 78 19.33 -1.71 -13.32
CA ALA A 78 18.37 -1.57 -12.24
C ALA A 78 17.76 -0.16 -12.22
N GLU A 79 16.52 -0.05 -11.76
CA GLU A 79 15.88 1.24 -11.58
C GLU A 79 16.70 2.15 -10.66
N ILE A 80 16.98 3.36 -11.15
CA ILE A 80 17.70 4.40 -10.42
C ILE A 80 16.92 4.76 -9.16
N ARG A 81 17.60 4.69 -8.02
CA ARG A 81 17.07 5.01 -6.69
C ARG A 81 17.31 6.47 -6.38
N MET A 82 16.28 7.19 -5.96
CA MET A 82 16.36 8.66 -5.88
C MET A 82 17.24 9.14 -4.73
N VAL A 83 17.23 8.44 -3.60
CA VAL A 83 18.11 8.70 -2.45
C VAL A 83 19.54 8.30 -2.77
N ALA A 84 19.76 7.10 -3.30
CA ALA A 84 21.12 6.62 -3.62
C ALA A 84 21.79 7.45 -4.73
N SER A 85 21.03 7.95 -5.71
CA SER A 85 21.54 8.85 -6.76
C SER A 85 21.72 10.31 -6.31
N GLY A 86 21.36 10.65 -5.07
CA GLY A 86 21.44 12.02 -4.54
C GLY A 86 20.40 12.99 -5.12
N LYS A 87 19.51 12.53 -6.02
CA LYS A 87 18.45 13.35 -6.64
C LYS A 87 17.38 13.80 -5.64
N ILE A 88 17.18 13.03 -4.57
CA ILE A 88 16.33 13.38 -3.43
C ILE A 88 17.15 13.13 -2.16
N SER A 89 17.22 14.11 -1.25
CA SER A 89 17.92 13.89 0.02
C SER A 89 17.17 12.89 0.90
N ALA A 90 17.91 12.10 1.68
CA ALA A 90 17.31 11.14 2.62
C ALA A 90 16.30 11.80 3.57
N GLN A 91 16.59 13.03 4.03
CA GLN A 91 15.67 13.78 4.90
C GLN A 91 14.34 14.11 4.19
N LYS A 92 14.38 14.53 2.92
CA LYS A 92 13.16 14.80 2.14
C LYS A 92 12.37 13.51 1.89
N MET A 93 13.05 12.41 1.59
CA MET A 93 12.38 11.12 1.40
C MET A 93 11.75 10.62 2.71
N LYS A 94 12.42 10.79 3.86
CA LYS A 94 11.85 10.47 5.18
C LYS A 94 10.56 11.26 5.44
N SER A 95 10.56 12.56 5.18
CA SER A 95 9.35 13.38 5.30
C SER A 95 8.24 12.90 4.38
N ALA A 96 8.57 12.51 3.14
CA ALA A 96 7.60 11.95 2.20
C ALA A 96 6.98 10.65 2.72
N VAL A 97 7.78 9.72 3.28
CA VAL A 97 7.28 8.50 3.93
C VAL A 97 6.29 8.82 5.05
N ILE A 98 6.61 9.78 5.93
CA ILE A 98 5.73 10.17 7.04
C ILE A 98 4.41 10.77 6.53
N ILE A 99 4.49 11.69 5.56
CA ILE A 99 3.31 12.34 4.97
C ILE A 99 2.43 11.31 4.27
N THR A 100 3.01 10.44 3.44
CA THR A 100 2.26 9.41 2.73
C THR A 100 1.65 8.38 3.68
N ALA A 101 2.32 8.03 4.79
CA ALA A 101 1.74 7.17 5.82
C ALA A 101 0.51 7.82 6.48
N GLY A 102 0.59 9.12 6.81
CA GLY A 102 -0.54 9.87 7.35
C GLY A 102 -1.71 9.94 6.37
N LEU A 103 -1.45 10.26 5.10
CA LEU A 103 -2.48 10.29 4.05
C LEU A 103 -3.11 8.91 3.83
N SER A 104 -2.30 7.85 3.86
CA SER A 104 -2.77 6.47 3.73
C SER A 104 -3.72 6.11 4.88
N LEU A 105 -3.35 6.46 6.11
CA LEU A 105 -4.20 6.21 7.29
C LEU A 105 -5.52 6.99 7.19
N LEU A 106 -5.48 8.27 6.83
CA LEU A 106 -6.68 9.09 6.65
C LEU A 106 -7.61 8.52 5.57
N ALA A 107 -7.07 8.13 4.42
CA ALA A 107 -7.84 7.49 3.35
C ALA A 107 -8.42 6.14 3.79
N THR A 108 -7.67 5.38 4.59
CA THR A 108 -8.14 4.10 5.16
C THR A 108 -9.32 4.34 6.09
N ILE A 109 -9.21 5.31 7.02
CA ILE A 109 -10.28 5.67 7.94
C ILE A 109 -11.52 6.12 7.16
N ALA A 110 -11.36 6.95 6.12
CA ALA A 110 -12.48 7.38 5.29
C ALA A 110 -13.18 6.21 4.58
N LEU A 111 -12.42 5.26 4.04
CA LEU A 111 -12.93 4.05 3.40
C LEU A 111 -13.75 3.20 4.37
N ILE A 112 -13.15 2.83 5.51
CA ILE A 112 -13.77 1.91 6.46
C ILE A 112 -14.94 2.58 7.22
N TYR A 113 -14.89 3.90 7.40
CA TYR A 113 -16.02 4.66 7.92
C TYR A 113 -17.22 4.56 6.98
N LYS A 114 -16.99 4.77 5.68
CA LYS A 114 -18.04 4.66 4.66
C LYS A 114 -18.58 3.23 4.52
N ALA A 115 -17.73 2.23 4.64
CA ALA A 115 -18.11 0.82 4.49
C ALA A 115 -18.88 0.28 5.71
N PHE A 116 -18.47 0.65 6.92
CA PHE A 116 -18.90 -0.05 8.13
C PHE A 116 -19.78 0.78 9.07
N ILE A 117 -19.69 2.11 9.08
CA ILE A 117 -20.47 2.92 10.03
C ILE A 117 -21.87 3.22 9.46
N PRO A 118 -22.94 3.10 10.27
CA PRO A 118 -22.96 2.80 11.70
C PRO A 118 -23.13 1.31 12.08
N ASN A 119 -23.27 0.42 11.10
CA ASN A 119 -23.83 -0.91 11.33
C ASN A 119 -22.81 -2.00 11.75
N TYR A 120 -21.53 -1.82 11.44
CA TYR A 120 -20.47 -2.84 11.51
C TYR A 120 -19.25 -2.34 12.31
N LEU A 121 -19.49 -1.91 13.54
CA LEU A 121 -18.45 -1.32 14.39
C LEU A 121 -17.28 -2.27 14.72
N PRO A 122 -17.49 -3.59 14.96
CA PRO A 122 -16.38 -4.53 15.13
C PRO A 122 -15.46 -4.62 13.91
N GLU A 123 -16.05 -4.70 12.72
CA GLU A 123 -15.37 -4.78 11.43
C GLU A 123 -14.54 -3.50 11.17
N PHE A 124 -15.08 -2.34 11.54
CA PHE A 124 -14.35 -1.08 11.49
C PHE A 124 -13.02 -1.15 12.25
N PHE A 125 -13.01 -1.64 13.49
CA PHE A 125 -11.78 -1.75 14.28
C PHE A 125 -10.83 -2.82 13.77
N ILE A 126 -11.35 -3.94 13.26
CA ILE A 126 -10.54 -4.99 12.62
C ILE A 126 -9.81 -4.41 11.39
N PHE A 127 -10.53 -3.72 10.51
CA PHE A 127 -9.95 -3.14 9.30
C PHE A 127 -9.04 -1.94 9.60
N LEU A 128 -9.32 -1.18 10.67
CA LEU A 128 -8.39 -0.15 11.16
C LEU A 128 -7.07 -0.78 11.59
N GLY A 129 -7.12 -1.88 12.35
CA GLY A 129 -5.94 -2.65 12.74
C GLY A 129 -5.18 -3.19 11.53
N LEU A 130 -5.88 -3.78 10.56
CA LEU A 130 -5.28 -4.24 9.29
C LEU A 130 -4.62 -3.10 8.52
N GLY A 131 -5.25 -1.93 8.44
CA GLY A 131 -4.68 -0.76 7.78
C GLY A 131 -3.39 -0.26 8.43
N ILE A 132 -3.35 -0.24 9.76
CA ILE A 132 -2.13 0.05 10.52
C ILE A 132 -1.05 -0.99 10.22
N LEU A 133 -1.40 -2.28 10.22
CA LEU A 133 -0.47 -3.36 9.87
C LEU A 133 0.07 -3.22 8.44
N CYS A 134 -0.74 -2.81 7.47
CA CYS A 134 -0.29 -2.54 6.09
C CYS A 134 0.75 -1.42 6.04
N ILE A 135 0.54 -0.32 6.78
CA ILE A 135 1.51 0.79 6.89
C ILE A 135 2.81 0.32 7.53
N LEU A 136 2.71 -0.43 8.63
CA LEU A 136 3.88 -0.97 9.33
C LEU A 136 4.65 -1.96 8.46
N ALA A 137 3.96 -2.81 7.70
CA ALA A 137 4.58 -3.71 6.74
C ALA A 137 5.31 -2.92 5.64
N ALA A 138 4.63 -1.96 5.00
CA ALA A 138 5.23 -1.12 3.95
C ALA A 138 6.54 -0.45 4.40
N ILE A 139 6.61 0.01 5.64
CA ILE A 139 7.82 0.62 6.23
C ILE A 139 8.85 -0.45 6.63
N GLY A 140 8.39 -1.50 7.33
CA GLY A 140 9.24 -2.55 7.91
C GLY A 140 9.90 -3.48 6.89
N TYR A 141 9.51 -3.42 5.61
CA TYR A 141 10.14 -4.19 4.55
C TYR A 141 11.63 -3.89 4.40
N THR A 142 12.01 -2.61 4.54
CA THR A 142 13.40 -2.12 4.36
C THR A 142 13.91 -1.30 5.52
N ILE A 143 13.04 -0.64 6.29
CA ILE A 143 13.44 0.23 7.41
C ILE A 143 13.46 -0.58 8.72
N GLY A 144 14.60 -0.56 9.41
CA GLY A 144 14.82 -1.28 10.68
C GLY A 144 16.04 -2.19 10.66
N LYS A 145 16.48 -2.62 11.85
CA LYS A 145 17.64 -3.53 12.02
C LYS A 145 17.36 -4.92 11.44
N ASN A 146 16.15 -5.43 11.64
CA ASN A 146 15.67 -6.74 11.14
C ASN A 146 14.52 -6.54 10.16
N SER A 147 14.76 -5.76 9.11
CA SER A 147 13.75 -5.52 8.07
C SER A 147 13.43 -6.82 7.34
N TYR A 148 12.16 -7.19 7.27
CA TYR A 148 11.76 -8.54 6.88
C TYR A 148 12.04 -8.86 5.40
N GLY A 149 12.19 -7.84 4.54
CA GLY A 149 12.65 -8.03 3.16
C GLY A 149 14.05 -8.61 3.07
N TYR A 150 14.91 -8.33 4.05
CA TYR A 150 16.26 -8.88 4.15
C TYR A 150 16.32 -10.20 4.93
N MET A 151 15.19 -10.66 5.49
CA MET A 151 15.04 -11.95 6.16
C MET A 151 14.49 -13.03 5.23
N GLY A 152 14.29 -12.73 3.94
CA GLY A 152 13.66 -13.63 2.97
C GLY A 152 12.14 -13.77 3.13
N LEU A 153 11.50 -12.93 3.95
CA LEU A 153 10.05 -12.98 4.19
C LEU A 153 9.24 -12.13 3.20
N GLY A 154 9.88 -11.55 2.18
CA GLY A 154 9.25 -10.66 1.21
C GLY A 154 8.08 -11.30 0.48
N ASP A 155 8.28 -12.47 -0.11
CA ASP A 155 7.26 -13.17 -0.91
C ASP A 155 6.03 -13.54 -0.07
N VAL A 156 6.25 -13.99 1.17
CA VAL A 156 5.19 -14.30 2.12
C VAL A 156 4.34 -13.07 2.42
N MET A 157 4.99 -11.93 2.68
CA MET A 157 4.29 -10.69 2.98
C MET A 157 3.57 -10.13 1.74
N VAL A 158 4.16 -10.27 0.54
CA VAL A 158 3.48 -9.90 -0.70
C VAL A 158 2.23 -10.75 -0.91
N PHE A 159 2.32 -12.07 -0.72
CA PHE A 159 1.16 -12.97 -0.81
C PHE A 159 0.05 -12.61 0.19
N ILE A 160 0.42 -12.31 1.43
CA ILE A 160 -0.55 -11.91 2.46
C ILE A 160 -1.21 -10.57 2.11
N PHE A 161 -0.43 -9.51 1.90
CA PHE A 161 -0.98 -8.15 1.78
C PHE A 161 -1.54 -7.84 0.39
N PHE A 162 -0.82 -8.21 -0.68
CA PHE A 162 -1.28 -7.97 -2.06
C PHE A 162 -2.19 -9.09 -2.60
N GLY A 163 -2.16 -10.27 -1.98
CA GLY A 163 -3.06 -11.39 -2.32
C GLY A 163 -4.27 -11.44 -1.39
N ILE A 164 -4.12 -12.10 -0.24
CA ILE A 164 -5.24 -12.45 0.66
C ILE A 164 -5.98 -11.20 1.16
N VAL A 165 -5.25 -10.25 1.76
CA VAL A 165 -5.85 -9.04 2.36
C VAL A 165 -6.43 -8.14 1.27
N SER A 166 -5.74 -7.98 0.14
CA SER A 166 -6.22 -7.16 -0.97
C SER A 166 -7.53 -7.70 -1.57
N VAL A 167 -7.57 -8.99 -1.92
CA VAL A 167 -8.75 -9.61 -2.55
C VAL A 167 -9.87 -9.82 -1.54
N GLY A 168 -9.58 -10.50 -0.43
CA GLY A 168 -10.58 -10.82 0.60
C GLY A 168 -11.11 -9.58 1.32
N GLY A 169 -10.21 -8.65 1.65
CA GLY A 169 -10.58 -7.39 2.29
C GLY A 169 -11.45 -6.53 1.38
N SER A 170 -11.07 -6.36 0.11
CA SER A 170 -11.89 -5.56 -0.82
C SER A 170 -13.23 -6.20 -1.15
N TYR A 171 -13.32 -7.53 -1.18
CA TYR A 171 -14.60 -8.23 -1.29
C TYR A 171 -15.52 -7.95 -0.10
N PHE A 172 -14.97 -7.95 1.12
CA PHE A 172 -15.71 -7.78 2.37
C PHE A 172 -16.19 -6.34 2.63
N LEU A 173 -15.62 -5.34 1.94
CA LEU A 173 -16.02 -3.93 2.11
C LEU A 173 -17.43 -3.61 1.62
N PHE A 174 -18.09 -4.50 0.88
CA PHE A 174 -19.39 -4.29 0.25
C PHE A 174 -20.42 -5.32 0.74
#